data_AF-A0A6A6LAX9-F1
#
_entry.id   AF-A0A6A6LAX9-F1
#
_cell.length_a   1.000
_cell.length_b   1.000
_cell.length_c   1.000
_cell.angle_alpha   90.00
_cell.angle_beta   90.00
_cell.angle_gamma   90.00
#
_symmetry.space_group_name_H-M   'P 1'
#
loop_
_entity.id
_entity.type
_entity.pdbx_description
1 polymer ?
#
loop_
_entity_poly.entity_id
_entity_poly.type
_entity_poly.pdbx_seq_one_letter_code
_entity_poly.pdbx_strand_id
1 'polypeptide(L)'
;MATIYVAGRLWQDAENRLHLAEEFERRNSKVKSAISVDDTLKLLSCREQKKKLAMVEMDLAAARQAGFVSKHSPEKGDDHSKKKLLAVIGIITTFGRKKNRDAIRKAWMPTGAGLKKLEDEKGIVVRFVIGRSANRGDSLDREIDSENRQTNDFIVLDGQVEATEEAPKKTKLFFINAVENWNAEFYVKVNDDVFVNIDALGATLSTHLDKPRVYIGCMKSGEVFSEQNHKWYEPDWWKFGDGKSYFRHASGEVYAISQALAQFISINRSILRTYAHDDVSTGSWFIGLDAKFIDEGKFCCSSWSTGISLSLSLFLSRTHTDTLTTTNDLKTMNFIRKKIMVSLFGGQVLSWRTDQGEELLFTSSKAIFKPPNPVRGGIPICFPQFGNRGALEQHGFARKKLWAIDYNPPPLHPNDSSGKAYVDLILRPSEEDLKIWPHSFEFRLRVSLSADGNLTLLSRIRNINSKPFSFSIAYHTYFAISDISEVRVEGLETLDYLDNLCQKERFTEQGDTLTFESEVDRVYLSSSDVVAVFDHERKRTFMIRKEGLPDVVVWNPWEKKSKSMVDFGDEEYKQMLCVDGAAIEKSITLKPGEEWTGRLELSIVPSS
;
A
#
# COMPACT_ATOMS: atom_id res chain seq x y z
N MET A 1 48.45 31.36 -25.61
CA MET A 1 48.10 32.24 -24.46
C MET A 1 47.29 31.53 -23.39
N ALA A 2 46.01 31.18 -23.61
CA ALA A 2 45.13 30.63 -22.56
C ALA A 2 45.73 29.46 -21.75
N THR A 3 46.36 28.49 -22.42
CA THR A 3 47.00 27.32 -21.76
C THR A 3 48.12 27.70 -20.79
N ILE A 4 48.89 28.76 -21.09
CA ILE A 4 49.96 29.27 -20.23
C ILE A 4 49.37 29.96 -18.99
N TYR A 5 48.24 30.67 -19.15
CA TYR A 5 47.53 31.27 -18.02
C TYR A 5 46.97 30.19 -17.08
N VAL A 6 46.38 29.11 -17.61
CA VAL A 6 45.88 27.98 -16.81
C VAL A 6 47.04 27.25 -16.11
N ALA A 7 48.15 26.98 -16.81
CA ALA A 7 49.34 26.38 -16.20
C ALA A 7 49.93 27.24 -15.07
N GLY A 8 50.05 28.56 -15.28
CA GLY A 8 50.52 29.50 -14.24
C GLY A 8 49.58 29.57 -13.03
N ARG A 9 48.25 29.54 -13.25
CA ARG A 9 47.27 29.45 -12.16
C ARG A 9 47.38 28.15 -11.36
N LEU A 10 47.57 27.01 -12.03
CA LEU A 10 47.73 25.71 -11.37
C LEU A 10 49.06 25.60 -10.61
N TRP A 11 50.14 26.18 -11.13
CA TRP A 11 51.41 26.32 -10.40
C TRP A 11 51.22 27.16 -9.14
N GLN A 12 50.63 28.36 -9.23
CA GLN A 12 50.37 29.19 -8.06
C GLN A 12 49.48 28.51 -7.02
N ASP A 13 48.46 27.75 -7.43
CA ASP A 13 47.62 27.00 -6.49
C ASP A 13 48.38 25.84 -5.82
N ALA A 14 49.32 25.19 -6.54
CA ALA A 14 50.20 24.18 -5.96
C ALA A 14 51.22 24.75 -4.96
N GLU A 15 51.85 25.89 -5.27
CA GLU A 15 52.75 26.60 -4.34
C GLU A 15 52.01 27.10 -3.09
N ASN A 16 50.81 27.66 -3.27
CA ASN A 16 49.96 28.06 -2.13
C ASN A 16 49.60 26.86 -1.24
N ARG A 17 49.28 25.70 -1.81
CA ARG A 17 49.01 24.46 -1.05
C ARG A 17 50.25 23.95 -0.31
N LEU A 18 51.42 24.00 -0.94
CA LEU A 18 52.69 23.64 -0.31
C LEU A 18 53.00 24.56 0.88
N HIS A 19 52.90 25.88 0.68
CA HIS A 19 53.14 26.85 1.74
C HIS A 19 52.14 26.73 2.90
N LEU A 20 50.86 26.46 2.61
CA LEU A 20 49.84 26.18 3.63
C LEU A 20 50.09 24.86 4.38
N ALA A 21 50.60 23.82 3.70
CA ALA A 21 50.98 22.57 4.33
C ALA A 21 52.21 22.76 5.25
N GLU A 22 53.23 23.48 4.80
CA GLU A 22 54.39 23.83 5.63
C GLU A 22 53.99 24.68 6.84
N GLU A 23 53.15 25.70 6.69
CA GLU A 23 52.65 26.48 7.85
C GLU A 23 51.75 25.66 8.78
N PHE A 24 51.01 24.67 8.28
CA PHE A 24 50.22 23.74 9.10
C PHE A 24 51.13 22.80 9.92
N GLU A 25 52.14 22.18 9.29
CA GLU A 25 53.19 21.40 9.95
C GLU A 25 53.97 22.25 10.98
N ARG A 26 54.33 23.49 10.62
CA ARG A 26 55.05 24.45 11.48
C ARG A 26 54.25 24.93 12.68
N ARG A 27 52.92 24.98 12.57
CA ARG A 27 52.00 25.24 13.69
C ARG A 27 51.86 23.99 14.56
N ASN A 28 51.56 22.83 13.98
CA ASN A 28 51.36 21.59 14.74
C ASN A 28 52.62 21.14 15.48
N SER A 29 53.80 21.25 14.88
CA SER A 29 55.09 20.95 15.51
C SER A 29 55.47 21.91 16.65
N LYS A 30 54.90 23.12 16.69
CA LYS A 30 55.10 24.09 17.78
C LYS A 30 54.04 24.04 18.89
N VAL A 31 52.90 23.37 18.68
CA VAL A 31 51.86 23.22 19.71
C VAL A 31 52.07 21.93 20.52
N LYS A 32 53.14 21.93 21.30
CA LYS A 32 53.19 21.21 22.58
C LYS A 32 53.19 22.23 23.72
N SER A 33 52.42 21.94 24.77
CA SER A 33 52.29 22.73 26.01
C SER A 33 51.97 24.23 25.84
N ALA A 34 50.71 24.53 25.47
CA ALA A 34 50.03 25.76 25.90
C ALA A 34 48.53 25.42 26.12
N ILE A 35 48.02 25.62 27.34
CA ILE A 35 46.58 25.48 27.62
C ILE A 35 45.89 26.78 27.23
N SER A 36 44.84 26.71 26.40
CA SER A 36 44.10 27.91 25.99
C SER A 36 43.31 28.51 27.15
N VAL A 37 43.16 29.84 27.13
CA VAL A 37 42.25 30.56 28.03
C VAL A 37 40.80 30.09 27.81
N ASP A 38 40.42 29.75 26.58
CA ASP A 38 39.10 29.16 26.26
C ASP A 38 38.88 27.79 26.91
N ASP A 39 39.91 26.94 26.95
CA ASP A 39 39.77 25.61 27.56
C ASP A 39 39.76 25.71 29.09
N THR A 40 40.43 26.73 29.62
CA THR A 40 40.31 27.11 31.04
C THR A 40 38.91 27.62 31.37
N LEU A 41 38.30 28.44 30.49
CA LEU A 41 36.91 28.89 30.60
C LEU A 41 35.90 27.73 30.51
N LYS A 42 36.11 26.76 29.61
CA LYS A 42 35.28 25.53 29.51
C LYS A 42 35.43 24.64 30.75
N LEU A 43 36.63 24.53 31.33
CA LEU A 43 36.85 23.79 32.57
C LEU A 43 36.22 24.49 33.79
N LEU A 44 36.25 25.82 33.82
CA LEU A 44 35.59 26.62 34.86
C LEU A 44 34.06 26.53 34.76
N SER A 45 33.47 26.70 33.57
CA SER A 45 32.02 26.57 33.38
C SER A 45 31.53 25.15 33.63
N CYS A 46 32.29 24.11 33.28
CA CYS A 46 32.00 22.72 33.65
C CYS A 46 32.06 22.52 35.17
N ARG A 47 33.02 23.12 35.88
CA ARG A 47 33.06 23.12 37.36
C ARG A 47 31.87 23.86 37.97
N GLU A 48 31.45 24.97 37.40
CA GLU A 48 30.30 25.75 37.87
C GLU A 48 28.98 25.02 37.62
N GLN A 49 28.81 24.37 36.47
CA GLN A 49 27.69 23.48 36.19
C GLN A 49 27.66 22.29 37.15
N LYS A 50 28.81 21.68 37.47
CA LYS A 50 28.87 20.61 38.50
C LYS A 50 28.52 21.12 39.91
N LYS A 51 28.88 22.36 40.26
CA LYS A 51 28.41 22.99 41.51
C LYS A 51 26.91 23.23 41.51
N LYS A 52 26.34 23.72 40.40
CA LYS A 52 24.89 23.91 40.25
C LYS A 52 24.13 22.59 40.29
N LEU A 53 24.68 21.52 39.69
CA LEU A 53 24.12 20.16 39.78
C LEU A 53 24.09 19.67 41.24
N ALA A 54 25.23 19.70 41.93
CA ALA A 54 25.32 19.28 43.33
C ALA A 54 24.43 20.12 44.28
N MET A 55 24.29 21.42 44.01
CA MET A 55 23.38 22.30 44.74
C MET A 55 21.92 21.90 44.50
N VAL A 56 21.52 21.65 43.25
CA VAL A 56 20.17 21.17 42.91
C VAL A 56 19.91 19.75 43.45
N GLU A 57 20.92 18.89 43.56
CA GLU A 57 20.83 17.59 44.23
C GLU A 57 20.64 17.73 45.76
N MET A 58 21.30 18.72 46.38
CA MET A 58 21.07 19.07 47.79
C MET A 58 19.70 19.70 48.03
N ASP A 59 19.24 20.60 47.14
CA ASP A 59 17.90 21.19 47.19
C ASP A 59 16.82 20.12 46.97
N LEU A 60 17.05 19.14 46.09
CA LEU A 60 16.19 17.98 45.89
C LEU A 60 16.16 17.07 47.13
N ALA A 61 17.29 16.88 47.81
CA ALA A 61 17.35 16.15 49.07
C ALA A 61 16.63 16.88 50.22
N ALA A 62 16.78 18.21 50.31
CA ALA A 62 16.07 19.06 51.26
C ALA A 62 14.56 19.06 50.98
N ALA A 63 14.13 19.20 49.72
CA ALA A 63 12.72 19.12 49.31
C ALA A 63 12.09 17.75 49.60
N ARG A 64 12.87 16.66 49.50
CA ARG A 64 12.45 15.31 49.92
C ARG A 64 12.25 15.21 51.44
N GLN A 65 13.14 15.78 52.26
CA GLN A 65 12.95 15.81 53.72
C GLN A 65 11.82 16.76 54.16
N ALA A 66 11.63 17.87 53.46
CA ALA A 66 10.55 18.84 53.69
C ALA A 66 9.19 18.41 53.09
N GLY A 67 9.09 17.23 52.46
CA GLY A 67 7.82 16.66 52.00
C GLY A 67 7.24 17.23 50.70
N PHE A 68 7.99 18.03 49.95
CA PHE A 68 7.55 18.65 48.69
C PHE A 68 7.65 17.73 47.45
N VAL A 69 8.00 16.46 47.66
CA VAL A 69 7.92 15.40 46.64
C VAL A 69 6.83 14.42 47.04
N SER A 70 5.95 14.06 46.09
CA SER A 70 4.81 13.17 46.37
C SER A 70 5.25 11.84 47.02
N LYS A 71 4.59 11.47 48.13
CA LYS A 71 4.94 10.29 48.93
C LYS A 71 4.56 8.98 48.24
N HIS A 72 5.49 8.43 47.46
CA HIS A 72 5.54 7.00 47.15
C HIS A 72 6.89 6.41 47.61
N SER A 73 7.17 6.52 48.91
CA SER A 73 8.09 5.64 49.61
C SER A 73 7.41 4.29 49.87
N PRO A 74 8.11 3.14 49.76
CA PRO A 74 7.52 1.83 50.05
C PRO A 74 7.39 1.62 51.56
N GLU A 75 6.22 1.96 52.11
CA GLU A 75 5.84 1.52 53.46
C GLU A 75 5.53 0.01 53.43
N LYS A 76 5.95 -0.70 54.49
CA LYS A 76 5.76 -2.15 54.61
C LYS A 76 4.32 -2.44 55.03
N GLY A 77 3.62 -3.32 54.31
CA GLY A 77 2.42 -3.95 54.87
C GLY A 77 1.18 -4.02 53.98
N ASP A 78 1.32 -4.36 52.69
CA ASP A 78 0.39 -5.32 52.11
C ASP A 78 1.08 -6.15 50.99
N ASP A 79 0.84 -7.46 50.94
CA ASP A 79 1.57 -8.38 50.04
C ASP A 79 0.87 -8.53 48.69
N HIS A 80 0.72 -7.40 48.00
CA HIS A 80 0.34 -7.32 46.60
C HIS A 80 1.44 -6.61 45.81
N SER A 81 2.58 -7.30 45.68
CA SER A 81 3.59 -6.93 44.69
C SER A 81 2.92 -6.78 43.32
N LYS A 82 2.94 -5.57 42.74
CA LYS A 82 2.29 -5.27 41.46
C LYS A 82 2.90 -6.14 40.35
N LYS A 83 2.26 -7.28 40.08
CA LYS A 83 2.65 -8.31 39.11
C LYS A 83 3.10 -7.63 37.82
N LYS A 84 4.36 -7.84 37.42
CA LYS A 84 4.88 -7.23 36.20
C LYS A 84 4.14 -7.83 35.00
N LEU A 85 3.48 -6.97 34.24
CA LEU A 85 2.65 -7.33 33.11
C LEU A 85 3.51 -7.52 31.86
N LEU A 86 3.08 -8.38 30.94
CA LEU A 86 3.71 -8.54 29.64
C LEU A 86 3.42 -7.32 28.75
N ALA A 87 2.15 -6.88 28.66
CA ALA A 87 1.79 -5.75 27.80
C ALA A 87 0.58 -4.93 28.29
N VAL A 88 0.58 -3.64 28.00
CA VAL A 88 -0.61 -2.77 28.04
C VAL A 88 -0.97 -2.34 26.62
N ILE A 89 -2.16 -2.67 26.16
CA ILE A 89 -2.68 -2.42 24.81
C ILE A 89 -3.73 -1.29 24.87
N GLY A 90 -3.40 -0.15 24.27
CA GLY A 90 -4.29 0.99 24.08
C GLY A 90 -4.91 0.98 22.69
N ILE A 91 -6.22 0.81 22.62
CA ILE A 91 -6.98 0.85 21.36
C ILE A 91 -7.48 2.29 21.14
N ILE A 92 -6.85 3.03 20.23
CA ILE A 92 -7.19 4.43 19.96
C ILE A 92 -8.53 4.49 19.21
N THR A 93 -9.55 5.10 19.84
CA THR A 93 -10.93 5.17 19.33
C THR A 93 -11.54 6.55 19.58
N THR A 94 -12.43 7.01 18.70
CA THR A 94 -13.04 8.36 18.77
C THR A 94 -14.50 8.33 19.19
N PHE A 95 -15.11 9.52 19.32
CA PHE A 95 -16.57 9.66 19.28
C PHE A 95 -17.17 9.07 17.99
N GLY A 96 -18.43 8.65 18.04
CA GLY A 96 -19.13 7.95 16.95
C GLY A 96 -18.72 6.48 16.70
N ARG A 97 -17.52 6.05 17.12
CA ARG A 97 -16.94 4.72 16.84
C ARG A 97 -17.50 3.56 17.67
N LYS A 98 -18.67 3.70 18.30
CA LYS A 98 -19.22 2.64 19.18
C LYS A 98 -19.33 1.27 18.49
N LYS A 99 -19.78 1.24 17.22
CA LYS A 99 -19.85 -0.01 16.43
C LYS A 99 -18.50 -0.72 16.27
N ASN A 100 -17.40 0.03 16.16
CA ASN A 100 -16.04 -0.53 16.10
C ASN A 100 -15.65 -1.15 17.44
N ARG A 101 -15.90 -0.46 18.56
CA ARG A 101 -15.63 -0.98 19.91
C ARG A 101 -16.43 -2.24 20.20
N ASP A 102 -17.72 -2.26 19.87
CA ASP A 102 -18.59 -3.43 20.05
C ASP A 102 -18.19 -4.60 19.15
N ALA A 103 -17.68 -4.33 17.93
CA ALA A 103 -17.08 -5.37 17.09
C ALA A 103 -15.79 -5.95 17.70
N ILE A 104 -14.90 -5.10 18.21
CA ILE A 104 -13.64 -5.51 18.89
C ILE A 104 -13.94 -6.35 20.15
N ARG A 105 -14.91 -5.92 20.97
CA ARG A 105 -15.42 -6.65 22.15
C ARG A 105 -15.97 -8.04 21.79
N LYS A 106 -16.58 -8.17 20.61
CA LYS A 106 -17.11 -9.45 20.10
C LYS A 106 -16.03 -10.33 19.45
N ALA A 107 -14.97 -9.72 18.91
CA ALA A 107 -14.01 -10.41 18.03
C ALA A 107 -12.72 -10.86 18.74
N TRP A 108 -12.09 -10.00 19.56
CA TRP A 108 -10.77 -10.29 20.15
C TRP A 108 -10.50 -9.74 21.54
N MET A 109 -11.34 -8.83 22.06
CA MET A 109 -11.21 -8.25 23.40
C MET A 109 -12.33 -8.77 24.32
N PRO A 110 -12.06 -9.78 25.18
CA PRO A 110 -13.06 -10.28 26.12
C PRO A 110 -13.57 -9.18 27.07
N THR A 111 -14.84 -9.23 27.43
CA THR A 111 -15.48 -8.24 28.32
C THR A 111 -15.64 -8.77 29.75
N GLY A 112 -15.79 -7.86 30.72
CA GLY A 112 -16.10 -8.18 32.12
C GLY A 112 -15.09 -9.15 32.75
N ALA A 113 -15.56 -10.30 33.23
CA ALA A 113 -14.72 -11.33 33.83
C ALA A 113 -13.65 -11.90 32.86
N GLY A 114 -13.93 -11.91 31.56
CA GLY A 114 -12.96 -12.32 30.54
C GLY A 114 -11.78 -11.35 30.42
N LEU A 115 -12.02 -10.05 30.64
CA LEU A 115 -10.97 -9.03 30.59
C LEU A 115 -10.02 -9.17 31.79
N LYS A 116 -10.56 -9.44 32.99
CA LYS A 116 -9.78 -9.78 34.18
C LYS A 116 -8.97 -11.06 33.97
N LYS A 117 -9.60 -12.12 33.47
CA LYS A 117 -8.91 -13.39 33.16
C LYS A 117 -7.69 -13.20 32.23
N LEU A 118 -7.78 -12.30 31.25
CA LEU A 118 -6.70 -11.97 30.33
C LEU A 118 -5.55 -11.20 31.02
N GLU A 119 -5.89 -10.30 31.94
CA GLU A 119 -4.97 -9.56 32.82
C GLU A 119 -4.27 -10.52 33.82
N ASP A 120 -5.03 -11.43 34.45
CA ASP A 120 -4.57 -12.40 35.45
C ASP A 120 -3.71 -13.52 34.85
N GLU A 121 -4.17 -14.21 33.79
CA GLU A 121 -3.48 -15.37 33.20
C GLU A 121 -2.33 -14.97 32.28
N LYS A 122 -2.56 -14.02 31.36
CA LYS A 122 -1.60 -13.67 30.30
C LYS A 122 -0.75 -12.44 30.65
N GLY A 123 -1.09 -11.71 31.71
CA GLY A 123 -0.41 -10.47 32.07
C GLY A 123 -0.60 -9.37 31.02
N ILE A 124 -1.73 -9.35 30.32
CA ILE A 124 -2.01 -8.36 29.27
C ILE A 124 -3.23 -7.52 29.67
N VAL A 125 -3.07 -6.20 29.66
CA VAL A 125 -4.15 -5.23 29.86
C VAL A 125 -4.59 -4.72 28.50
N VAL A 126 -5.90 -4.71 28.22
CA VAL A 126 -6.47 -4.09 27.01
C VAL A 126 -7.50 -3.04 27.42
N ARG A 127 -7.40 -1.82 26.89
CA ARG A 127 -8.36 -0.73 27.15
C ARG A 127 -8.55 0.16 25.90
N PHE A 128 -9.76 0.70 25.73
CA PHE A 128 -10.06 1.72 24.73
C PHE A 128 -9.57 3.10 25.18
N VAL A 129 -8.78 3.79 24.36
CA VAL A 129 -8.24 5.12 24.66
C VAL A 129 -9.05 6.20 23.97
N ILE A 130 -9.64 7.09 24.76
CA ILE A 130 -10.41 8.24 24.28
C ILE A 130 -10.14 9.48 25.14
N GLY A 131 -10.06 10.65 24.52
CA GLY A 131 -10.10 11.94 25.21
C GLY A 131 -11.53 12.35 25.55
N ARG A 132 -11.76 13.67 25.57
CA ARG A 132 -13.01 14.32 25.96
C ARG A 132 -13.50 15.28 24.87
N SER A 133 -14.77 15.67 24.94
CA SER A 133 -15.30 16.74 24.09
C SER A 133 -14.64 18.09 24.43
N ALA A 134 -14.57 19.00 23.46
CA ALA A 134 -14.22 20.39 23.72
C ALA A 134 -15.23 21.05 24.68
N ASN A 135 -16.50 20.64 24.61
CA ASN A 135 -17.57 21.05 25.51
C ASN A 135 -17.75 19.97 26.60
N ARG A 136 -16.97 20.08 27.69
CA ARG A 136 -16.95 19.05 28.74
C ARG A 136 -18.33 18.76 29.32
N GLY A 137 -18.69 17.48 29.38
CA GLY A 137 -19.98 17.02 29.88
C GLY A 137 -21.15 17.25 28.92
N ASP A 138 -20.91 17.39 27.62
CA ASP A 138 -21.95 17.33 26.56
C ASP A 138 -22.52 15.90 26.37
N SER A 139 -23.27 15.67 25.29
CA SER A 139 -23.80 14.34 24.97
C SER A 139 -22.72 13.32 24.63
N LEU A 140 -21.61 13.74 24.00
CA LEU A 140 -20.52 12.85 23.58
C LEU A 140 -19.73 12.34 24.80
N ASP A 141 -19.39 13.24 25.73
CA ASP A 141 -18.81 12.86 27.02
C ASP A 141 -19.76 11.92 27.79
N ARG A 142 -21.06 12.25 27.88
CA ARG A 142 -22.06 11.43 28.59
C ARG A 142 -22.26 10.04 27.98
N GLU A 143 -22.18 9.90 26.66
CA GLU A 143 -22.26 8.61 25.98
C GLU A 143 -21.08 7.71 26.38
N ILE A 144 -19.87 8.26 26.39
CA ILE A 144 -18.65 7.53 26.82
C ILE A 144 -18.68 7.22 28.31
N ASP A 145 -19.09 8.17 29.18
CA ASP A 145 -19.24 7.91 30.61
C ASP A 145 -20.35 6.89 30.91
N SER A 146 -21.39 6.80 30.07
CA SER A 146 -22.43 5.76 30.14
C SER A 146 -21.91 4.40 29.70
N GLU A 147 -21.17 4.33 28.57
CA GLU A 147 -20.56 3.11 28.06
C GLU A 147 -19.52 2.56 29.05
N ASN A 148 -18.59 3.39 29.52
CA ASN A 148 -17.55 2.98 30.46
C ASN A 148 -18.10 2.54 31.83
N ARG A 149 -19.22 3.09 32.30
CA ARG A 149 -19.91 2.59 33.51
C ARG A 149 -20.51 1.18 33.34
N GLN A 150 -20.72 0.72 32.11
CA GLN A 150 -21.23 -0.62 31.81
C GLN A 150 -20.09 -1.61 31.50
N THR A 151 -19.04 -1.16 30.82
CA THR A 151 -17.96 -2.03 30.32
C THR A 151 -16.68 -2.00 31.16
N ASN A 152 -16.41 -0.88 31.84
CA ASN A 152 -15.18 -0.60 32.60
C ASN A 152 -13.89 -0.93 31.82
N ASP A 153 -13.88 -0.59 30.54
CA ASP A 153 -12.83 -0.97 29.58
C ASP A 153 -12.14 0.22 28.88
N PHE A 154 -12.36 1.45 29.34
CA PHE A 154 -11.70 2.65 28.81
C PHE A 154 -10.53 3.16 29.67
N ILE A 155 -9.56 3.79 29.00
CA ILE A 155 -8.70 4.85 29.53
C ILE A 155 -9.26 6.17 28.99
N VAL A 156 -9.82 6.99 29.87
CA VAL A 156 -10.35 8.31 29.50
C VAL A 156 -9.31 9.38 29.84
N LEU A 157 -8.80 10.05 28.82
CA LEU A 157 -7.72 11.05 28.91
C LEU A 157 -8.33 12.44 29.13
N ASP A 158 -8.69 12.77 30.37
CA ASP A 158 -9.34 14.05 30.71
C ASP A 158 -8.52 15.31 30.35
N GLY A 159 -7.20 15.19 30.19
CA GLY A 159 -6.34 16.27 29.69
C GLY A 159 -6.31 16.45 28.17
N GLN A 160 -7.02 15.62 27.40
CA GLN A 160 -7.02 15.61 25.93
C GLN A 160 -8.41 15.89 25.35
N VAL A 161 -8.47 16.82 24.41
CA VAL A 161 -9.67 17.02 23.56
C VAL A 161 -9.58 16.10 22.33
N GLU A 162 -10.68 15.46 21.95
CA GLU A 162 -10.77 14.68 20.72
C GLU A 162 -10.87 15.60 19.49
N ALA A 163 -9.83 15.60 18.66
CA ALA A 163 -9.85 16.14 17.30
C ALA A 163 -8.88 15.33 16.42
N THR A 164 -9.06 15.36 15.09
CA THR A 164 -8.22 14.59 14.15
C THR A 164 -6.74 14.94 14.26
N GLU A 165 -6.43 16.25 14.34
CA GLU A 165 -5.07 16.79 14.50
C GLU A 165 -4.43 16.48 15.87
N GLU A 166 -5.24 16.02 16.84
CA GLU A 166 -4.80 15.74 18.21
C GLU A 166 -4.45 14.27 18.45
N ALA A 167 -4.69 13.36 17.49
CA ALA A 167 -4.39 11.93 17.61
C ALA A 167 -2.93 11.61 18.02
N PRO A 168 -1.90 12.35 17.57
CA PRO A 168 -0.52 12.18 18.05
C PRO A 168 -0.33 12.56 19.52
N LYS A 169 -1.00 13.62 20.01
CA LYS A 169 -0.92 14.04 21.43
C LYS A 169 -1.69 13.07 22.33
N LYS A 170 -2.86 12.61 21.88
CA LYS A 170 -3.63 11.52 22.50
C LYS A 170 -2.79 10.25 22.65
N THR A 171 -2.04 9.88 21.61
CA THR A 171 -1.16 8.70 21.64
C THR A 171 0.03 8.89 22.58
N LYS A 172 0.64 10.09 22.62
CA LYS A 172 1.65 10.44 23.64
C LYS A 172 1.08 10.32 25.07
N LEU A 173 -0.12 10.84 25.31
CA LEU A 173 -0.80 10.79 26.61
C LEU A 173 -1.24 9.37 27.02
N PHE A 174 -1.57 8.50 26.06
CA PHE A 174 -1.76 7.08 26.33
C PHE A 174 -0.49 6.45 26.94
N PHE A 175 0.67 6.61 26.30
CA PHE A 175 1.91 6.03 26.82
C PHE A 175 2.30 6.60 28.19
N ILE A 176 2.08 7.90 28.43
CA ILE A 176 2.27 8.55 29.74
C ILE A 176 1.37 7.90 30.80
N ASN A 177 0.05 7.89 30.57
CA ASN A 177 -0.93 7.36 31.51
C ASN A 177 -0.73 5.86 31.76
N ALA A 178 -0.39 5.09 30.73
CA ALA A 178 -0.19 3.66 30.83
C ALA A 178 1.00 3.31 31.74
N VAL A 179 2.12 4.03 31.60
CA VAL A 179 3.31 3.88 32.46
C VAL A 179 3.07 4.37 33.89
N GLU A 180 2.25 5.40 34.08
CA GLU A 180 1.89 5.91 35.42
C GLU A 180 0.99 4.93 36.20
N ASN A 181 0.17 4.11 35.52
CA ASN A 181 -0.79 3.21 36.16
C ASN A 181 -0.34 1.74 36.24
N TRP A 182 0.30 1.21 35.19
CA TRP A 182 0.66 -0.21 35.04
C TRP A 182 2.17 -0.42 34.89
N ASN A 183 2.69 -1.47 35.53
CA ASN A 183 4.08 -1.89 35.41
C ASN A 183 4.19 -3.03 34.38
N ALA A 184 4.32 -2.69 33.10
CA ALA A 184 4.45 -3.65 32.01
C ALA A 184 5.81 -3.59 31.28
N GLU A 185 6.21 -4.72 30.70
CA GLU A 185 7.39 -4.84 29.81
C GLU A 185 7.20 -4.09 28.49
N PHE A 186 5.98 -4.15 27.93
CA PHE A 186 5.62 -3.50 26.66
C PHE A 186 4.36 -2.64 26.75
N TYR A 187 4.31 -1.60 25.93
CA TYR A 187 3.15 -0.74 25.74
C TYR A 187 2.84 -0.71 24.25
N VAL A 188 1.60 -1.05 23.88
CA VAL A 188 1.19 -1.31 22.50
C VAL A 188 0.08 -0.33 22.12
N LYS A 189 0.24 0.34 20.99
CA LYS A 189 -0.80 1.16 20.37
C LYS A 189 -1.46 0.37 19.24
N VAL A 190 -2.79 0.42 19.18
CA VAL A 190 -3.63 -0.26 18.18
C VAL A 190 -4.74 0.71 17.74
N ASN A 191 -5.15 0.69 16.47
CA ASN A 191 -6.32 1.46 16.00
C ASN A 191 -7.64 0.69 16.15
N ASP A 192 -8.77 1.40 16.27
CA ASP A 192 -10.11 0.79 16.35
C ASP A 192 -10.67 0.17 15.06
N ASP A 193 -9.86 0.09 13.99
CA ASP A 193 -10.16 -0.64 12.74
C ASP A 193 -9.33 -1.93 12.56
N VAL A 194 -8.62 -2.38 13.61
CA VAL A 194 -7.69 -3.52 13.59
C VAL A 194 -8.19 -4.72 14.43
N PHE A 195 -7.98 -5.93 13.90
CA PHE A 195 -8.15 -7.20 14.62
C PHE A 195 -6.81 -7.69 15.18
N VAL A 196 -6.71 -7.98 16.49
CA VAL A 196 -5.46 -8.43 17.12
C VAL A 196 -5.61 -9.81 17.74
N ASN A 197 -4.78 -10.78 17.33
CA ASN A 197 -4.64 -12.04 18.07
C ASN A 197 -3.71 -11.82 19.27
N ILE A 198 -4.29 -11.81 20.47
CA ILE A 198 -3.59 -11.56 21.75
C ILE A 198 -2.46 -12.57 22.01
N ASP A 199 -2.66 -13.85 21.69
CA ASP A 199 -1.68 -14.90 21.95
C ASP A 199 -0.45 -14.80 21.05
N ALA A 200 -0.64 -14.57 19.75
CA ALA A 200 0.46 -14.36 18.80
C ALA A 200 1.20 -13.03 19.05
N LEU A 201 0.49 -11.99 19.49
CA LEU A 201 1.10 -10.74 19.94
C LEU A 201 1.96 -10.98 21.20
N GLY A 202 1.38 -11.60 22.24
CA GLY A 202 2.08 -11.92 23.49
C GLY A 202 3.31 -12.81 23.28
N ALA A 203 3.18 -13.86 22.47
CA ALA A 203 4.30 -14.72 22.07
C ALA A 203 5.40 -13.93 21.33
N THR A 204 5.03 -13.06 20.39
CA THR A 204 5.99 -12.24 19.63
C THR A 204 6.75 -11.26 20.54
N LEU A 205 6.04 -10.52 21.40
CA LEU A 205 6.63 -9.63 22.40
C LEU A 205 7.56 -10.38 23.36
N SER A 206 7.18 -11.61 23.76
CA SER A 206 7.98 -12.45 24.65
C SER A 206 9.36 -12.79 24.08
N THR A 207 9.53 -12.83 22.74
CA THR A 207 10.84 -13.05 22.10
C THR A 207 11.81 -11.87 22.23
N HIS A 208 11.38 -10.74 22.81
CA HIS A 208 12.16 -9.50 22.91
C HIS A 208 12.32 -8.97 24.34
N LEU A 209 11.92 -9.75 25.36
CA LEU A 209 12.09 -9.45 26.79
C LEU A 209 13.56 -9.24 27.21
N ASP A 210 14.50 -9.79 26.45
CA ASP A 210 15.94 -9.63 26.62
C ASP A 210 16.48 -8.24 26.22
N LYS A 211 15.67 -7.40 25.57
CA LYS A 211 16.12 -6.15 24.94
C LYS A 211 15.48 -4.92 25.62
N PRO A 212 16.21 -4.12 26.41
CA PRO A 212 15.61 -3.07 27.24
C PRO A 212 15.03 -1.90 26.43
N ARG A 213 15.55 -1.61 25.23
CA ARG A 213 15.14 -0.51 24.35
C ARG A 213 14.78 -1.05 22.96
N VAL A 214 13.52 -1.45 22.77
CA VAL A 214 12.98 -1.91 21.48
C VAL A 214 11.70 -1.16 21.11
N TYR A 215 11.62 -0.81 19.84
CA TYR A 215 10.42 -0.32 19.15
C TYR A 215 10.10 -1.34 18.06
N ILE A 216 8.88 -1.89 18.09
CA ILE A 216 8.49 -3.08 17.33
C ILE A 216 7.25 -2.74 16.49
N GLY A 217 7.30 -3.06 15.20
CA GLY A 217 6.16 -2.89 14.29
C GLY A 217 6.56 -3.12 12.84
N CYS A 218 5.64 -2.84 11.91
CA CYS A 218 5.95 -2.81 10.48
C CYS A 218 6.81 -1.58 10.17
N MET A 219 8.12 -1.71 9.95
CA MET A 219 9.01 -0.54 9.88
C MET A 219 9.11 0.03 8.47
N LYS A 220 8.69 1.29 8.31
CA LYS A 220 8.65 2.03 7.06
C LYS A 220 9.50 3.30 7.10
N SER A 221 9.80 3.81 5.91
CA SER A 221 10.41 5.11 5.62
C SER A 221 10.00 5.50 4.20
N GLY A 222 9.80 6.79 3.90
CA GLY A 222 9.27 7.23 2.61
C GLY A 222 8.97 8.72 2.58
N GLU A 223 8.36 9.19 1.49
CA GLU A 223 8.14 10.61 1.20
C GLU A 223 7.26 11.34 2.24
N VAL A 224 7.63 12.58 2.52
CA VAL A 224 6.93 13.53 3.40
C VAL A 224 6.09 14.48 2.55
N PHE A 225 4.78 14.28 2.59
CA PHE A 225 3.84 14.99 1.74
C PHE A 225 3.71 16.47 2.13
N SER A 226 4.29 17.35 1.32
CA SER A 226 4.27 18.81 1.55
C SER A 226 3.06 19.54 0.95
N GLU A 227 2.12 18.82 0.34
CA GLU A 227 0.95 19.40 -0.33
C GLU A 227 -0.27 19.43 0.60
N GLN A 228 -0.83 20.61 0.86
CA GLN A 228 -1.93 20.81 1.82
C GLN A 228 -3.21 19.99 1.50
N ASN A 229 -3.44 19.70 0.22
CA ASN A 229 -4.60 18.91 -0.23
C ASN A 229 -4.41 17.40 -0.08
N HIS A 230 -3.21 16.93 0.28
CA HIS A 230 -2.92 15.51 0.40
C HIS A 230 -3.36 14.95 1.76
N LYS A 231 -4.01 13.77 1.77
CA LYS A 231 -4.52 13.13 3.00
C LYS A 231 -3.47 12.99 4.10
N TRP A 232 -2.22 12.74 3.72
CA TRP A 232 -1.09 12.52 4.63
C TRP A 232 -0.17 13.75 4.75
N TYR A 233 -0.69 14.95 4.47
CA TYR A 233 0.03 16.22 4.61
C TYR A 233 0.70 16.35 5.98
N GLU A 234 1.91 16.89 5.99
CA GLU A 234 2.69 17.17 7.19
C GLU A 234 3.00 18.67 7.25
N PRO A 235 2.34 19.47 8.11
CA PRO A 235 2.59 20.91 8.24
C PRO A 235 4.05 21.27 8.54
N ASP A 236 4.78 20.36 9.19
CA ASP A 236 6.21 20.49 9.50
C ASP A 236 7.13 19.86 8.43
N TRP A 237 6.66 19.59 7.20
CA TRP A 237 7.41 18.85 6.16
C TRP A 237 8.84 19.35 5.93
N TRP A 238 9.07 20.65 6.08
CA TRP A 238 10.36 21.32 5.93
C TRP A 238 11.40 20.92 6.98
N LYS A 239 11.00 20.28 8.09
CA LYS A 239 11.92 19.73 9.11
C LYS A 239 12.58 18.42 8.70
N PHE A 240 12.09 17.76 7.64
CA PHE A 240 12.57 16.45 7.18
C PHE A 240 13.67 16.54 6.11
N GLY A 241 14.29 17.71 5.97
CA GLY A 241 15.37 17.99 5.01
C GLY A 241 14.90 18.10 3.56
N ASP A 242 15.82 18.50 2.68
CA ASP A 242 15.53 18.81 1.27
C ASP A 242 14.98 17.60 0.50
N GLY A 243 15.41 16.39 0.89
CA GLY A 243 14.93 15.13 0.33
C GLY A 243 13.56 14.67 0.84
N LYS A 244 12.90 15.44 1.71
CA LYS A 244 11.52 15.21 2.22
C LYS A 244 11.23 13.74 2.53
N SER A 245 12.03 13.12 3.40
CA SER A 245 11.89 11.69 3.73
C SER A 245 11.72 11.48 5.23
N TYR A 246 10.70 10.72 5.61
CA TYR A 246 10.50 10.29 6.98
C TYR A 246 11.64 9.35 7.40
N PHE A 247 12.20 9.60 8.59
CA PHE A 247 13.04 8.64 9.30
C PHE A 247 12.32 7.29 9.47
N ARG A 248 13.06 6.22 9.80
CA ARG A 248 12.46 4.91 10.05
C ARG A 248 11.48 4.98 11.23
N HIS A 249 10.24 4.54 11.01
CA HIS A 249 9.17 4.49 12.01
C HIS A 249 8.28 3.27 11.76
N ALA A 250 7.48 2.84 12.73
CA ALA A 250 6.50 1.77 12.50
C ALA A 250 5.29 2.30 11.69
N SER A 251 4.37 1.44 11.26
CA SER A 251 3.07 1.89 10.73
C SER A 251 2.02 2.08 11.83
N GLY A 252 1.23 3.15 11.72
CA GLY A 252 0.25 3.56 12.72
C GLY A 252 -0.91 2.61 13.01
N GLU A 253 -1.09 1.51 12.28
CA GLU A 253 -2.08 0.47 12.62
C GLU A 253 -1.77 -0.22 13.96
N VAL A 254 -0.54 -0.74 14.14
CA VAL A 254 -0.08 -1.42 15.36
C VAL A 254 1.42 -1.23 15.54
N TYR A 255 1.82 -0.82 16.75
CA TYR A 255 3.23 -0.87 17.19
C TYR A 255 3.36 -1.01 18.71
N ALA A 256 4.48 -1.57 19.14
CA ALA A 256 4.82 -1.77 20.56
C ALA A 256 6.17 -1.13 20.91
N ILE A 257 6.28 -0.61 22.13
CA ILE A 257 7.51 -0.03 22.69
C ILE A 257 7.83 -0.70 24.03
N SER A 258 9.12 -0.90 24.33
CA SER A 258 9.54 -1.43 25.63
C SER A 258 9.37 -0.42 26.76
N GLN A 259 9.37 -0.92 28.00
CA GLN A 259 9.21 -0.14 29.23
C GLN A 259 10.15 1.08 29.30
N ALA A 260 11.42 0.94 28.92
CA ALA A 260 12.38 2.05 28.96
C ALA A 260 12.03 3.17 27.95
N LEU A 261 11.48 2.83 26.78
CA LEU A 261 11.04 3.82 25.79
C LEU A 261 9.73 4.51 26.22
N ALA A 262 8.80 3.77 26.82
CA ALA A 262 7.58 4.35 27.38
C ALA A 262 7.87 5.27 28.59
N GLN A 263 8.80 4.88 29.46
CA GLN A 263 9.32 5.72 30.54
C GLN A 263 10.03 6.97 30.01
N PHE A 264 10.83 6.85 28.93
CA PHE A 264 11.43 8.00 28.26
C PHE A 264 10.37 8.98 27.75
N ILE A 265 9.26 8.50 27.17
CA ILE A 265 8.12 9.36 26.77
C ILE A 265 7.51 10.07 27.99
N SER A 266 7.31 9.36 29.10
CA SER A 266 6.74 9.93 30.32
C SER A 266 7.62 11.03 30.94
N ILE A 267 8.92 10.76 31.08
CA ILE A 267 9.90 11.70 31.63
C ILE A 267 10.02 12.96 30.74
N ASN A 268 10.06 12.79 29.42
CA ASN A 268 10.32 13.88 28.47
C ASN A 268 9.04 14.50 27.87
N ARG A 269 7.88 14.24 28.47
CA ARG A 269 6.55 14.55 27.90
C ARG A 269 6.35 15.99 27.42
N SER A 270 7.02 16.96 28.04
CA SER A 270 6.99 18.39 27.71
C SER A 270 7.84 18.79 26.51
N ILE A 271 8.95 18.08 26.23
CA ILE A 271 9.89 18.41 25.15
C ILE A 271 9.67 17.58 23.87
N LEU A 272 8.99 16.44 23.97
CA LEU A 272 8.70 15.57 22.83
C LEU A 272 7.66 16.21 21.89
N ARG A 273 8.13 16.71 20.75
CA ARG A 273 7.33 17.27 19.65
C ARG A 273 6.42 16.20 19.04
N THR A 274 5.19 16.56 18.69
CA THR A 274 4.32 15.78 17.81
C THR A 274 4.34 16.35 16.40
N TYR A 275 4.33 15.44 15.44
CA TYR A 275 4.10 15.66 14.00
C TYR A 275 2.61 15.39 13.68
N ALA A 276 2.17 15.48 12.43
CA ALA A 276 0.77 15.28 12.06
C ALA A 276 0.25 13.85 12.34
N HIS A 277 1.13 12.85 12.24
CA HIS A 277 0.80 11.43 12.40
C HIS A 277 1.45 10.84 13.65
N ASP A 278 0.77 9.90 14.32
CA ASP A 278 1.22 9.37 15.63
C ASP A 278 2.41 8.40 15.53
N ASP A 279 2.52 7.72 14.39
CA ASP A 279 3.61 6.78 14.08
C ASP A 279 4.91 7.53 13.71
N VAL A 280 4.80 8.55 12.86
CA VAL A 280 5.86 9.54 12.61
C VAL A 280 6.31 10.20 13.92
N SER A 281 5.36 10.64 14.75
CA SER A 281 5.67 11.22 16.06
C SER A 281 6.47 10.24 16.93
N THR A 282 6.01 9.00 17.05
CA THR A 282 6.68 7.96 17.86
C THR A 282 8.08 7.64 17.36
N GLY A 283 8.29 7.48 16.04
CA GLY A 283 9.62 7.27 15.46
C GLY A 283 10.57 8.43 15.73
N SER A 284 10.07 9.69 15.69
CA SER A 284 10.88 10.88 15.96
C SER A 284 11.47 10.93 17.37
N TRP A 285 10.80 10.32 18.35
CA TRP A 285 11.24 10.30 19.75
C TRP A 285 12.39 9.31 19.98
N PHE A 286 12.59 8.34 19.08
CA PHE A 286 13.56 7.26 19.25
C PHE A 286 14.74 7.33 18.28
N ILE A 287 14.67 8.13 17.20
CA ILE A 287 15.74 8.23 16.19
C ILE A 287 17.07 8.77 16.76
N GLY A 288 17.01 9.55 17.84
CA GLY A 288 18.17 10.05 18.59
C GLY A 288 18.60 9.19 19.78
N LEU A 289 18.01 8.00 19.96
CA LEU A 289 18.30 7.07 21.06
C LEU A 289 18.99 5.81 20.55
N ASP A 290 19.75 5.15 21.43
CA ASP A 290 20.18 3.76 21.24
C ASP A 290 18.99 2.79 21.42
N ALA A 291 18.03 2.86 20.50
CA ALA A 291 16.81 2.06 20.49
C ALA A 291 16.83 1.12 19.28
N LYS A 292 16.54 -0.17 19.51
CA LYS A 292 16.51 -1.15 18.42
C LYS A 292 15.15 -1.16 17.75
N PHE A 293 15.10 -0.66 16.52
CA PHE A 293 13.95 -0.74 15.63
C PHE A 293 13.83 -2.19 15.12
N ILE A 294 12.82 -2.91 15.59
CA ILE A 294 12.46 -4.25 15.14
C ILE A 294 11.40 -4.14 14.06
N ASP A 295 11.74 -4.64 12.88
CA ASP A 295 10.81 -4.84 11.78
C ASP A 295 10.14 -6.20 11.94
N GLU A 296 8.83 -6.21 12.19
CA GLU A 296 8.05 -7.42 12.45
C GLU A 296 6.88 -7.49 11.45
N GLY A 297 7.00 -8.40 10.48
CA GLY A 297 6.01 -8.61 9.42
C GLY A 297 4.61 -8.96 9.94
N LYS A 298 4.49 -9.57 11.13
CA LYS A 298 3.18 -9.82 11.77
C LYS A 298 2.44 -8.55 12.20
N PHE A 299 3.15 -7.44 12.36
CA PHE A 299 2.57 -6.12 12.66
C PHE A 299 2.29 -5.33 11.37
N CYS A 300 2.71 -5.81 10.20
CA CYS A 300 2.27 -5.27 8.93
C CYS A 300 0.85 -5.75 8.64
N CYS A 301 -0.05 -4.83 8.27
CA CYS A 301 -1.37 -5.18 7.73
C CYS A 301 -1.25 -5.73 6.29
N SER A 302 -0.72 -6.94 6.17
CA SER A 302 -0.53 -7.63 4.90
C SER A 302 -1.83 -8.27 4.40
N SER A 303 -2.37 -7.76 3.30
CA SER A 303 -3.14 -8.61 2.38
C SER A 303 -2.20 -9.66 1.79
N TRP A 304 -2.58 -10.94 1.82
CA TRP A 304 -1.62 -12.04 1.73
C TRP A 304 -0.76 -12.12 0.47
N SER A 305 0.54 -12.26 0.72
CA SER A 305 1.32 -13.33 0.11
C SER A 305 0.94 -14.68 0.72
N THR A 306 0.44 -15.63 -0.07
CA THR A 306 0.37 -17.05 0.30
C THR A 306 1.21 -17.88 -0.67
N GLY A 307 2.23 -18.53 -0.13
CA GLY A 307 3.06 -19.47 -0.86
C GLY A 307 3.82 -20.35 0.12
N ILE A 308 3.59 -21.66 0.01
CA ILE A 308 4.18 -22.76 0.81
C ILE A 308 3.53 -22.98 2.21
N SER A 309 3.04 -24.21 2.38
CA SER A 309 2.64 -24.92 3.62
C SER A 309 1.42 -24.44 4.41
N LEU A 310 0.53 -25.40 4.71
CA LEU A 310 -0.54 -25.30 5.70
C LEU A 310 0.05 -25.36 7.12
N SER A 311 0.40 -24.21 7.68
CA SER A 311 0.75 -24.05 9.10
C SER A 311 0.31 -22.68 9.61
N LEU A 312 -0.19 -22.63 10.85
CA LEU A 312 -0.90 -21.50 11.47
C LEU A 312 -0.29 -20.11 11.16
N SER A 313 -1.00 -19.32 10.35
CA SER A 313 -0.77 -17.89 10.16
C SER A 313 -2.11 -17.13 10.19
N LEU A 314 -2.10 -15.92 10.77
CA LEU A 314 -3.31 -15.30 11.35
C LEU A 314 -3.92 -14.19 10.49
N PHE A 315 -5.25 -14.07 10.56
CA PHE A 315 -6.03 -13.18 9.69
C PHE A 315 -6.38 -11.82 10.32
N LEU A 316 -5.60 -10.81 9.95
CA LEU A 316 -5.94 -9.40 10.11
C LEU A 316 -6.93 -8.97 9.02
N SER A 317 -8.23 -9.00 9.34
CA SER A 317 -9.27 -8.43 8.48
C SER A 317 -9.61 -7.00 8.91
N ARG A 318 -9.57 -6.05 7.97
CA ARG A 318 -9.90 -4.63 8.19
C ARG A 318 -11.39 -4.39 7.87
N THR A 319 -12.14 -3.80 8.79
CA THR A 319 -13.59 -3.63 8.62
C THR A 319 -13.95 -2.49 7.65
N HIS A 320 -14.51 -2.84 6.49
CA HIS A 320 -15.26 -2.00 5.55
C HIS A 320 -14.91 -0.50 5.48
N THR A 321 -14.06 -0.13 4.52
CA THR A 321 -14.25 1.04 3.64
C THR A 321 -13.38 0.87 2.40
N ASP A 322 -13.73 1.54 1.31
CA ASP A 322 -13.13 1.30 -0.01
C ASP A 322 -11.61 1.55 -0.02
N THR A 323 -10.84 0.53 -0.40
CA THR A 323 -9.37 0.54 -0.34
C THR A 323 -8.75 -0.03 -1.61
N LEU A 324 -7.94 0.82 -2.25
CA LEU A 324 -7.01 0.47 -3.32
C LEU A 324 -5.72 -0.06 -2.68
N THR A 325 -5.52 -1.37 -2.66
CA THR A 325 -4.32 -2.00 -2.09
C THR A 325 -3.30 -2.29 -3.18
N THR A 326 -2.03 -1.92 -2.95
CA THR A 326 -0.92 -2.11 -3.91
C THR A 326 0.22 -2.84 -3.19
N THR A 327 0.68 -3.97 -3.76
CA THR A 327 1.75 -4.81 -3.21
C THR A 327 2.48 -5.53 -4.34
N ASN A 328 3.80 -5.36 -4.44
CA ASN A 328 4.70 -6.06 -5.37
C ASN A 328 4.09 -6.42 -6.73
N ASP A 329 4.02 -5.41 -7.61
CA ASP A 329 3.53 -5.50 -8.98
C ASP A 329 2.07 -5.96 -9.16
N LEU A 330 1.30 -6.08 -8.07
CA LEU A 330 -0.12 -6.43 -8.07
C LEU A 330 -0.95 -5.37 -7.31
N LYS A 331 -2.10 -5.02 -7.88
CA LYS A 331 -3.10 -4.14 -7.26
C LYS A 331 -4.43 -4.88 -7.13
N THR A 332 -5.13 -4.68 -6.03
CA THR A 332 -6.47 -5.25 -5.82
C THR A 332 -7.46 -4.13 -5.52
N MET A 333 -8.65 -4.25 -6.10
CA MET A 333 -9.78 -3.36 -5.86
C MET A 333 -10.99 -4.20 -5.45
N ASN A 334 -11.65 -3.78 -4.38
CA ASN A 334 -12.84 -4.43 -3.84
C ASN A 334 -13.94 -3.38 -3.76
N PHE A 335 -15.17 -3.70 -4.18
CA PHE A 335 -16.33 -2.84 -4.05
C PHE A 335 -17.52 -3.60 -3.47
N ILE A 336 -17.88 -3.28 -2.23
CA ILE A 336 -18.98 -3.84 -1.40
C ILE A 336 -18.89 -5.36 -1.11
N ARG A 337 -18.70 -6.21 -2.14
CA ARG A 337 -18.33 -7.65 -2.12
C ARG A 337 -17.62 -8.10 -3.40
N LYS A 338 -17.84 -7.40 -4.51
CA LYS A 338 -17.26 -7.68 -5.84
C LYS A 338 -15.77 -7.34 -5.82
N LYS A 339 -14.96 -8.09 -6.57
CA LYS A 339 -13.49 -7.97 -6.53
C LYS A 339 -12.91 -7.97 -7.94
N ILE A 340 -11.96 -7.08 -8.21
CA ILE A 340 -11.05 -7.20 -9.35
C ILE A 340 -9.59 -7.17 -8.88
N MET A 341 -8.72 -7.84 -9.63
CA MET A 341 -7.27 -7.86 -9.41
C MET A 341 -6.59 -7.40 -10.70
N VAL A 342 -5.66 -6.46 -10.60
CA VAL A 342 -4.97 -5.83 -11.73
C VAL A 342 -3.47 -5.85 -11.46
N SER A 343 -2.73 -6.56 -12.30
CA SER A 343 -1.28 -6.57 -12.28
C SER A 343 -0.73 -5.25 -12.84
N LEU A 344 0.19 -4.62 -12.10
CA LEU A 344 1.02 -3.55 -12.63
C LEU A 344 1.95 -4.11 -13.72
N PHE A 345 2.41 -5.36 -13.58
CA PHE A 345 3.07 -6.05 -14.69
C PHE A 345 2.04 -6.37 -15.79
N GLY A 346 2.24 -5.77 -16.96
CA GLY A 346 1.38 -5.87 -18.13
C GLY A 346 0.13 -4.99 -18.13
N GLY A 347 -0.15 -4.24 -17.05
CA GLY A 347 -1.43 -3.51 -16.88
C GLY A 347 -2.65 -4.45 -16.82
N GLN A 348 -2.39 -5.72 -16.53
CA GLN A 348 -3.25 -6.85 -16.89
C GLN A 348 -4.27 -7.13 -15.77
N VAL A 349 -5.56 -7.10 -16.09
CA VAL A 349 -6.60 -7.62 -15.18
C VAL A 349 -6.41 -9.14 -15.06
N LEU A 350 -6.39 -9.68 -13.85
CA LEU A 350 -6.15 -11.12 -13.56
C LEU A 350 -7.38 -11.83 -12.96
N SER A 351 -8.32 -11.08 -12.38
CA SER A 351 -9.51 -11.63 -11.75
C SER A 351 -10.62 -10.58 -11.77
N TRP A 352 -11.86 -11.04 -11.95
CA TRP A 352 -13.09 -10.27 -11.86
C TRP A 352 -14.18 -11.18 -11.30
N ARG A 353 -14.71 -10.81 -10.14
CA ARG A 353 -15.62 -11.66 -9.36
C ARG A 353 -16.95 -10.99 -9.06
N THR A 354 -18.00 -11.81 -9.12
CA THR A 354 -19.35 -11.45 -8.64
C THR A 354 -19.34 -11.21 -7.13
N ASP A 355 -20.44 -10.67 -6.59
CA ASP A 355 -20.64 -10.50 -5.15
C ASP A 355 -20.86 -11.82 -4.40
N GLN A 356 -21.17 -12.89 -5.15
CA GLN A 356 -21.20 -14.28 -4.69
C GLN A 356 -19.81 -14.95 -4.71
N GLY A 357 -18.80 -14.29 -5.32
CA GLY A 357 -17.42 -14.77 -5.38
C GLY A 357 -17.08 -15.66 -6.57
N GLU A 358 -18.01 -15.87 -7.52
CA GLU A 358 -17.74 -16.56 -8.79
C GLU A 358 -16.68 -15.80 -9.60
N GLU A 359 -15.72 -16.51 -10.19
CA GLU A 359 -14.72 -15.95 -11.09
C GLU A 359 -15.26 -15.88 -12.53
N LEU A 360 -15.12 -14.71 -13.15
CA LEU A 360 -15.61 -14.41 -14.51
C LEU A 360 -14.48 -14.42 -15.56
N LEU A 361 -13.22 -14.33 -15.12
CA LEU A 361 -12.04 -14.37 -15.99
C LEU A 361 -11.25 -15.66 -15.77
N PHE A 362 -10.93 -16.37 -16.85
CA PHE A 362 -10.11 -17.57 -16.80
C PHE A 362 -8.65 -17.20 -16.54
N THR A 363 -7.97 -17.97 -15.68
CA THR A 363 -6.50 -17.99 -15.58
C THR A 363 -6.04 -19.43 -15.40
N SER A 364 -5.03 -19.83 -16.17
CA SER A 364 -4.52 -21.20 -16.18
C SER A 364 -3.93 -21.61 -14.83
N SER A 365 -4.16 -22.87 -14.43
CA SER A 365 -3.47 -23.48 -13.29
C SER A 365 -1.95 -23.61 -13.48
N LYS A 366 -1.46 -23.58 -14.72
CA LYS A 366 -0.02 -23.54 -15.08
C LYS A 366 0.52 -22.12 -15.32
N ALA A 367 -0.28 -21.07 -15.13
CA ALA A 367 0.12 -19.70 -15.45
C ALA A 367 1.36 -19.25 -14.66
N ILE A 368 2.35 -18.68 -15.36
CA ILE A 368 3.60 -18.22 -14.76
C ILE A 368 3.44 -16.77 -14.30
N PHE A 369 3.19 -16.56 -13.01
CA PHE A 369 3.07 -15.24 -12.36
C PHE A 369 4.41 -14.52 -12.13
N LYS A 370 5.40 -14.70 -13.03
CA LYS A 370 6.74 -14.11 -12.91
C LYS A 370 7.16 -13.43 -14.21
N PRO A 371 7.63 -12.17 -14.18
CA PRO A 371 8.29 -11.53 -15.32
C PRO A 371 9.42 -12.39 -15.89
N PRO A 372 9.72 -12.31 -17.20
CA PRO A 372 9.23 -11.32 -18.17
C PRO A 372 7.97 -11.73 -18.96
N ASN A 373 7.37 -12.90 -18.68
CA ASN A 373 6.23 -13.40 -19.43
C ASN A 373 4.90 -12.83 -18.90
N PRO A 374 3.92 -12.53 -19.77
CA PRO A 374 2.57 -12.15 -19.35
C PRO A 374 1.86 -13.34 -18.69
N VAL A 375 0.93 -13.09 -17.77
CA VAL A 375 0.20 -14.17 -17.10
C VAL A 375 -0.79 -14.81 -18.08
N ARG A 376 -0.93 -16.14 -18.06
CA ARG A 376 -1.84 -16.88 -18.94
C ARG A 376 -3.29 -16.82 -18.44
N GLY A 377 -3.96 -15.72 -18.74
CA GLY A 377 -5.36 -15.49 -18.37
C GLY A 377 -5.72 -14.03 -18.17
N GLY A 378 -6.94 -13.77 -17.73
CA GLY A 378 -7.43 -12.42 -17.45
C GLY A 378 -7.54 -11.58 -18.72
N ILE A 379 -6.94 -10.39 -18.72
CA ILE A 379 -6.97 -9.45 -19.85
C ILE A 379 -5.57 -8.88 -20.16
N PRO A 380 -4.67 -9.62 -20.85
CA PRO A 380 -3.42 -9.06 -21.38
C PRO A 380 -3.67 -7.97 -22.42
N ILE A 381 -2.87 -6.91 -22.39
CA ILE A 381 -2.96 -5.81 -23.36
C ILE A 381 -1.96 -6.04 -24.52
N CYS A 382 -2.51 -6.27 -25.71
CA CYS A 382 -1.72 -6.36 -26.95
C CYS A 382 -1.47 -4.95 -27.47
N PHE A 383 -0.23 -4.44 -27.39
CA PHE A 383 0.16 -3.12 -27.91
C PHE A 383 1.68 -3.06 -28.10
N PRO A 384 2.20 -2.37 -29.15
CA PRO A 384 1.50 -1.64 -30.21
C PRO A 384 1.15 -2.49 -31.45
N GLN A 385 1.18 -3.82 -31.29
CA GLN A 385 0.96 -4.80 -32.35
C GLN A 385 0.03 -5.90 -31.84
N PHE A 386 -0.94 -6.34 -32.65
CA PHE A 386 -1.65 -7.61 -32.42
C PHE A 386 -0.97 -8.77 -33.16
N GLY A 387 -0.82 -9.91 -32.48
CA GLY A 387 -0.22 -11.13 -33.05
C GLY A 387 1.14 -10.89 -33.73
N ASN A 388 1.38 -11.64 -34.80
CA ASN A 388 2.52 -11.46 -35.71
C ASN A 388 2.04 -10.72 -36.98
N ARG A 389 1.60 -9.45 -36.82
CA ARG A 389 1.21 -8.56 -37.93
C ARG A 389 2.28 -7.51 -38.31
N GLY A 390 3.39 -7.43 -37.58
CA GLY A 390 4.49 -6.51 -37.84
C GLY A 390 5.82 -7.03 -37.31
N ALA A 391 6.82 -6.14 -37.20
CA ALA A 391 8.20 -6.50 -36.87
C ALA A 391 8.48 -6.71 -35.36
N LEU A 392 7.51 -6.48 -34.48
CA LEU A 392 7.66 -6.72 -33.04
C LEU A 392 7.30 -8.18 -32.68
N GLU A 393 7.70 -8.60 -31.48
CA GLU A 393 7.25 -9.87 -30.90
C GLU A 393 5.72 -10.01 -30.87
N GLN A 394 5.23 -11.25 -30.81
CA GLN A 394 3.81 -11.57 -30.84
C GLN A 394 3.01 -10.79 -29.78
N HIS A 395 2.04 -10.00 -30.25
CA HIS A 395 1.20 -9.09 -29.44
C HIS A 395 1.92 -7.90 -28.78
N GLY A 396 3.13 -7.55 -29.26
CA GLY A 396 3.90 -6.42 -28.77
C GLY A 396 4.40 -6.59 -27.33
N PHE A 397 4.77 -5.45 -26.71
CA PHE A 397 5.54 -5.42 -25.46
C PHE A 397 4.75 -4.91 -24.23
N ALA A 398 3.58 -4.28 -24.40
CA ALA A 398 2.86 -3.65 -23.28
C ALA A 398 2.52 -4.61 -22.12
N ARG A 399 2.09 -5.84 -22.46
CA ARG A 399 1.85 -6.95 -21.53
C ARG A 399 3.11 -7.53 -20.85
N LYS A 400 4.32 -7.13 -21.27
CA LYS A 400 5.62 -7.57 -20.73
C LYS A 400 6.36 -6.49 -19.92
N LYS A 401 5.71 -5.37 -19.62
CA LYS A 401 6.31 -4.19 -18.95
C LYS A 401 5.65 -3.92 -17.61
N LEU A 402 6.40 -3.34 -16.67
CA LEU A 402 5.81 -2.82 -15.44
C LEU A 402 5.19 -1.44 -15.70
N TRP A 403 3.92 -1.28 -15.38
CA TRP A 403 3.18 -0.02 -15.49
C TRP A 403 3.26 0.73 -14.16
N ALA A 404 3.42 2.05 -14.22
CA ALA A 404 3.32 2.90 -13.03
C ALA A 404 1.83 3.17 -12.70
N ILE A 405 1.53 3.51 -11.45
CA ILE A 405 0.23 4.09 -11.09
C ILE A 405 0.25 5.58 -11.47
N ASP A 406 -0.75 6.06 -12.22
CA ASP A 406 -0.93 7.50 -12.46
C ASP A 406 -1.76 8.06 -11.30
N TYR A 407 -1.13 8.81 -10.40
CA TYR A 407 -1.80 9.41 -9.25
C TYR A 407 -2.53 10.71 -9.60
N ASN A 408 -2.15 11.37 -10.70
CA ASN A 408 -2.73 12.63 -11.16
C ASN A 408 -3.23 12.50 -12.63
N PRO A 409 -4.15 11.55 -12.92
CA PRO A 409 -4.63 11.31 -14.26
C PRO A 409 -5.42 12.52 -14.80
N PRO A 410 -5.30 12.90 -16.09
CA PRO A 410 -6.10 13.96 -16.66
C PRO A 410 -7.60 13.63 -16.54
N PRO A 411 -8.46 14.59 -16.13
CA PRO A 411 -9.86 14.34 -15.80
C PRO A 411 -10.62 13.70 -16.96
N LEU A 412 -11.56 12.81 -16.63
CA LEU A 412 -12.50 12.21 -17.58
C LEU A 412 -13.80 13.02 -17.68
N HIS A 413 -14.63 12.69 -18.66
CA HIS A 413 -15.98 13.24 -18.74
C HIS A 413 -16.80 12.84 -17.48
N PRO A 414 -17.75 13.70 -17.03
CA PRO A 414 -18.47 13.50 -15.78
C PRO A 414 -19.17 12.13 -15.64
N ASN A 415 -19.67 11.57 -16.76
CA ASN A 415 -20.39 10.30 -16.78
C ASN A 415 -19.55 9.06 -16.39
N ASP A 416 -18.21 9.15 -16.40
CA ASP A 416 -17.34 8.04 -15.94
C ASP A 416 -17.00 8.10 -14.45
N SER A 417 -17.50 9.11 -13.71
CA SER A 417 -16.99 9.44 -12.37
C SER A 417 -17.91 9.07 -11.20
N SER A 418 -19.16 8.70 -11.43
CA SER A 418 -20.11 8.34 -10.36
C SER A 418 -20.08 6.85 -10.00
N GLY A 419 -19.89 6.53 -8.72
CA GLY A 419 -20.14 5.19 -8.16
C GLY A 419 -19.22 4.07 -8.65
N LYS A 420 -18.04 4.37 -9.21
CA LYS A 420 -17.04 3.39 -9.64
C LYS A 420 -15.80 3.42 -8.73
N ALA A 421 -15.30 2.25 -8.32
CA ALA A 421 -13.92 2.12 -7.85
C ALA A 421 -13.00 2.08 -9.08
N TYR A 422 -11.84 2.75 -9.07
CA TYR A 422 -10.93 2.78 -10.22
C TYR A 422 -9.44 2.81 -9.86
N VAL A 423 -8.60 2.36 -10.78
CA VAL A 423 -7.15 2.63 -10.85
C VAL A 423 -6.81 3.22 -12.20
N ASP A 424 -5.99 4.27 -12.21
CA ASP A 424 -5.25 4.70 -13.40
C ASP A 424 -3.81 4.14 -13.35
N LEU A 425 -3.39 3.56 -14.46
CA LEU A 425 -2.03 3.11 -14.73
C LEU A 425 -1.47 3.89 -15.92
N ILE A 426 -0.15 4.01 -16.00
CA ILE A 426 0.54 4.64 -17.12
C ILE A 426 1.79 3.85 -17.53
N LEU A 427 1.92 3.63 -18.84
CA LEU A 427 3.09 3.12 -19.53
C LEU A 427 3.71 4.25 -20.37
N ARG A 428 5.04 4.38 -20.25
CA ARG A 428 5.91 5.20 -21.10
C ARG A 428 7.05 4.30 -21.60
N PRO A 429 7.59 4.51 -22.82
CA PRO A 429 8.66 3.67 -23.34
C PRO A 429 9.96 3.84 -22.55
N SER A 430 10.70 2.74 -22.30
CA SER A 430 12.10 2.80 -21.85
C SER A 430 13.06 3.02 -23.03
N GLU A 431 14.34 3.24 -22.76
CA GLU A 431 15.35 3.32 -23.81
C GLU A 431 15.40 2.05 -24.68
N GLU A 432 15.11 0.88 -24.09
CA GLU A 432 15.01 -0.42 -24.78
C GLU A 432 13.82 -0.45 -25.74
N ASP A 433 12.69 0.12 -25.34
CA ASP A 433 11.51 0.19 -26.21
C ASP A 433 11.77 1.10 -27.40
N LEU A 434 12.44 2.23 -27.19
CA LEU A 434 12.84 3.14 -28.28
C LEU A 434 13.87 2.53 -29.24
N LYS A 435 14.59 1.47 -28.85
CA LYS A 435 15.51 0.71 -29.73
C LYS A 435 14.75 -0.24 -30.68
N ILE A 436 13.59 -0.77 -30.28
CA ILE A 436 12.77 -1.71 -31.08
C ILE A 436 11.56 -1.04 -31.76
N TRP A 437 11.02 0.03 -31.18
CA TRP A 437 9.89 0.81 -31.67
C TRP A 437 10.14 2.30 -31.35
N PRO A 438 10.75 3.07 -32.27
CA PRO A 438 11.32 4.40 -31.98
C PRO A 438 10.25 5.51 -31.91
N HIS A 439 9.24 5.32 -31.08
CA HIS A 439 8.09 6.21 -30.92
C HIS A 439 7.83 6.55 -29.46
N SER A 440 7.90 7.84 -29.12
CA SER A 440 7.56 8.35 -27.80
C SER A 440 6.03 8.46 -27.65
N PHE A 441 5.47 7.79 -26.64
CA PHE A 441 4.04 7.78 -26.34
C PHE A 441 3.79 7.88 -24.83
N GLU A 442 2.58 8.32 -24.45
CA GLU A 442 2.01 8.00 -23.14
C GLU A 442 0.78 7.12 -23.33
N PHE A 443 0.76 5.94 -22.71
CA PHE A 443 -0.40 5.06 -22.69
C PHE A 443 -0.94 5.03 -21.26
N ARG A 444 -2.06 5.73 -21.02
CA ARG A 444 -2.83 5.65 -19.77
C ARG A 444 -3.93 4.59 -19.90
N LEU A 445 -4.11 3.79 -18.86
CA LEU A 445 -5.17 2.81 -18.73
C LEU A 445 -5.92 3.07 -17.43
N ARG A 446 -7.21 3.38 -17.50
CA ARG A 446 -8.09 3.29 -16.33
C ARG A 446 -8.79 1.94 -16.31
N VAL A 447 -8.64 1.19 -15.23
CA VAL A 447 -9.48 0.02 -14.94
C VAL A 447 -10.45 0.40 -13.83
N SER A 448 -11.74 0.14 -14.02
CA SER A 448 -12.78 0.50 -13.05
C SER A 448 -13.86 -0.57 -12.90
N LEU A 449 -14.45 -0.62 -11.71
CA LEU A 449 -15.54 -1.53 -11.34
C LEU A 449 -16.75 -0.69 -10.88
N SER A 450 -17.89 -0.85 -11.54
CA SER A 450 -19.14 -0.18 -11.14
C SER A 450 -19.80 -0.88 -9.94
N ALA A 451 -20.75 -0.19 -9.29
CA ALA A 451 -21.58 -0.79 -8.25
C ALA A 451 -22.37 -2.02 -8.74
N ASP A 452 -22.87 -1.97 -9.98
CA ASP A 452 -23.56 -3.08 -10.65
C ASP A 452 -22.63 -4.25 -10.95
N GLY A 453 -21.31 -4.01 -10.97
CA GLY A 453 -20.27 -5.02 -11.14
C GLY A 453 -19.62 -5.02 -12.51
N ASN A 454 -20.00 -4.10 -13.40
CA ASN A 454 -19.41 -3.96 -14.72
C ASN A 454 -17.92 -3.57 -14.58
N LEU A 455 -17.08 -4.25 -15.35
CA LEU A 455 -15.65 -3.97 -15.45
C LEU A 455 -15.41 -3.11 -16.69
N THR A 456 -14.99 -1.85 -16.51
CA THR A 456 -14.60 -0.96 -17.62
C THR A 456 -13.09 -0.78 -17.69
N LEU A 457 -12.50 -1.04 -18.86
CA LEU A 457 -11.13 -0.68 -19.21
C LEU A 457 -11.18 0.48 -20.21
N LEU A 458 -10.47 1.58 -19.92
CA LEU A 458 -10.41 2.77 -20.76
C LEU A 458 -8.93 3.09 -21.06
N SER A 459 -8.52 2.86 -22.30
CA SER A 459 -7.19 3.23 -22.80
C SER A 459 -7.23 4.63 -23.38
N ARG A 460 -6.23 5.46 -23.04
CA ARG A 460 -5.90 6.74 -23.68
C ARG A 460 -4.44 6.69 -24.12
N ILE A 461 -4.19 6.77 -25.42
CA ILE A 461 -2.86 6.64 -26.02
C ILE A 461 -2.52 7.94 -26.73
N ARG A 462 -1.52 8.67 -26.24
CA ARG A 462 -1.12 9.97 -26.76
C ARG A 462 0.23 9.92 -27.45
N ASN A 463 0.31 10.53 -28.63
CA ASN A 463 1.57 10.71 -29.33
C ASN A 463 2.33 11.93 -28.76
N ILE A 464 3.45 11.67 -28.09
CA ILE A 464 4.37 12.72 -27.58
C ILE A 464 5.68 12.78 -28.39
N ASN A 465 5.71 12.16 -29.57
CA ASN A 465 6.82 12.22 -30.52
C ASN A 465 6.66 13.40 -31.49
N SER A 466 7.77 13.79 -32.11
CA SER A 466 7.84 14.77 -33.20
C SER A 466 7.25 14.29 -34.54
N LYS A 467 6.89 13.01 -34.65
CA LYS A 467 6.43 12.36 -35.89
C LYS A 467 5.15 11.55 -35.64
N PRO A 468 4.29 11.35 -36.65
CA PRO A 468 3.17 10.43 -36.54
C PRO A 468 3.65 9.00 -36.30
N PHE A 469 2.81 8.18 -35.67
CA PHE A 469 3.00 6.73 -35.58
C PHE A 469 1.68 5.98 -35.71
N SER A 470 1.77 4.70 -36.06
CA SER A 470 0.63 3.80 -36.22
C SER A 470 0.76 2.59 -35.30
N PHE A 471 -0.37 2.08 -34.79
CA PHE A 471 -0.42 0.92 -33.90
C PHE A 471 -1.70 0.11 -34.10
N SER A 472 -1.69 -1.13 -33.60
CA SER A 472 -2.89 -1.94 -33.34
C SER A 472 -2.98 -2.27 -31.85
N ILE A 473 -4.20 -2.53 -31.37
CA ILE A 473 -4.46 -2.82 -29.96
C ILE A 473 -5.55 -3.89 -29.80
N ALA A 474 -5.41 -4.75 -28.80
CA ALA A 474 -6.48 -5.67 -28.38
C ALA A 474 -6.45 -5.86 -26.86
N TYR A 475 -7.64 -5.93 -26.26
CA TYR A 475 -7.84 -6.36 -24.87
C TYR A 475 -8.11 -7.86 -24.86
N HIS A 476 -7.07 -8.68 -24.65
CA HIS A 476 -7.14 -10.11 -24.89
C HIS A 476 -7.92 -10.82 -23.76
N THR A 477 -9.24 -11.00 -23.90
CA THR A 477 -10.15 -11.17 -22.76
C THR A 477 -10.53 -12.64 -22.56
N TYR A 478 -9.86 -13.31 -21.63
CA TYR A 478 -10.07 -14.72 -21.29
C TYR A 478 -11.29 -14.85 -20.36
N PHE A 479 -12.47 -15.14 -20.90
CA PHE A 479 -13.65 -15.46 -20.09
C PHE A 479 -13.52 -16.86 -19.48
N ALA A 480 -13.86 -16.99 -18.20
CA ALA A 480 -14.08 -18.29 -17.58
C ALA A 480 -15.49 -18.76 -17.93
N ILE A 481 -15.62 -19.93 -18.58
CA ILE A 481 -16.90 -20.50 -19.02
C ILE A 481 -17.19 -21.85 -18.33
N SER A 482 -18.34 -22.44 -18.60
CA SER A 482 -18.74 -23.80 -18.21
C SER A 482 -17.94 -24.88 -18.94
N ASP A 483 -18.40 -25.24 -20.14
CA ASP A 483 -17.67 -26.00 -21.15
C ASP A 483 -17.81 -25.27 -22.50
N ILE A 484 -16.83 -25.45 -23.38
CA ILE A 484 -16.76 -24.82 -24.70
C ILE A 484 -17.85 -25.34 -25.66
N SER A 485 -18.42 -26.52 -25.40
CA SER A 485 -19.60 -27.02 -26.12
C SER A 485 -20.91 -26.31 -25.74
N GLU A 486 -21.00 -25.77 -24.52
CA GLU A 486 -22.20 -25.11 -23.98
C GLU A 486 -22.15 -23.58 -24.18
N VAL A 487 -21.24 -23.11 -25.03
CA VAL A 487 -20.99 -21.69 -25.29
C VAL A 487 -21.17 -21.33 -26.76
N ARG A 488 -21.81 -20.18 -26.99
CA ARG A 488 -21.89 -19.54 -28.32
C ARG A 488 -21.67 -18.04 -28.24
N VAL A 489 -21.24 -17.43 -29.35
CA VAL A 489 -21.07 -15.98 -29.49
C VAL A 489 -22.09 -15.42 -30.48
N GLU A 490 -22.73 -14.31 -30.11
CA GLU A 490 -23.71 -13.57 -30.91
C GLU A 490 -23.27 -12.11 -31.11
N GLY A 491 -23.66 -11.50 -32.23
CA GLY A 491 -23.24 -10.17 -32.68
C GLY A 491 -22.07 -10.19 -33.67
N LEU A 492 -21.75 -11.36 -34.25
CA LEU A 492 -20.67 -11.57 -35.23
C LEU A 492 -21.16 -12.15 -36.57
N GLU A 493 -22.47 -12.30 -36.73
CA GLU A 493 -23.14 -12.90 -37.88
C GLU A 493 -22.91 -12.06 -39.14
N THR A 494 -22.76 -12.70 -40.30
CA THR A 494 -22.55 -12.03 -41.61
C THR A 494 -21.30 -11.16 -41.74
N LEU A 495 -20.45 -11.07 -40.71
CA LEU A 495 -19.23 -10.27 -40.74
C LEU A 495 -18.10 -10.96 -41.50
N ASP A 496 -17.28 -10.17 -42.20
CA ASP A 496 -15.96 -10.61 -42.65
C ASP A 496 -15.07 -10.92 -41.44
N TYR A 497 -14.32 -12.02 -41.50
CA TYR A 497 -13.25 -12.34 -40.57
C TYR A 497 -11.97 -12.78 -41.28
N LEU A 498 -10.84 -12.60 -40.60
CA LEU A 498 -9.53 -13.09 -41.02
C LEU A 498 -9.12 -14.25 -40.14
N ASP A 499 -8.95 -15.44 -40.73
CA ASP A 499 -8.62 -16.65 -39.98
C ASP A 499 -7.10 -16.85 -39.91
N ASN A 500 -6.53 -16.74 -38.71
CA ASN A 500 -5.08 -16.83 -38.49
C ASN A 500 -4.55 -18.26 -38.68
N LEU A 501 -5.40 -19.29 -38.65
CA LEU A 501 -5.03 -20.67 -38.98
C LEU A 501 -4.88 -20.82 -40.51
N CYS A 502 -5.79 -20.22 -41.27
CA CYS A 502 -5.72 -20.11 -42.74
C CYS A 502 -4.89 -18.90 -43.22
N GLN A 503 -3.73 -18.66 -42.61
CA GLN A 503 -2.76 -17.62 -43.00
C GLN A 503 -3.28 -16.15 -43.07
N LYS A 504 -4.41 -15.85 -42.40
CA LYS A 504 -5.17 -14.58 -42.48
C LYS A 504 -5.96 -14.41 -43.78
N GLU A 505 -6.32 -15.51 -44.44
CA GLU A 505 -7.33 -15.51 -45.50
C GLU A 505 -8.67 -14.97 -44.96
N ARG A 506 -9.43 -14.31 -45.84
CA ARG A 506 -10.67 -13.63 -45.50
C ARG A 506 -11.88 -14.50 -45.87
N PHE A 507 -12.74 -14.72 -44.89
CA PHE A 507 -14.03 -15.40 -45.03
C PHE A 507 -15.13 -14.50 -44.48
N THR A 508 -16.39 -14.87 -44.69
CA THR A 508 -17.56 -14.16 -44.15
C THR A 508 -18.39 -15.13 -43.33
N GLU A 509 -18.77 -14.77 -42.11
CA GLU A 509 -19.50 -15.67 -41.20
C GLU A 509 -20.91 -16.00 -41.74
N GLN A 510 -21.26 -17.29 -41.74
CA GLN A 510 -22.53 -17.78 -42.32
C GLN A 510 -23.47 -18.41 -41.28
N GLY A 511 -22.99 -18.64 -40.05
CA GLY A 511 -23.83 -19.16 -38.96
C GLY A 511 -24.70 -18.07 -38.31
N ASP A 512 -25.91 -18.45 -37.89
CA ASP A 512 -26.80 -17.58 -37.10
C ASP A 512 -26.22 -17.26 -35.70
N THR A 513 -25.30 -18.10 -35.20
CA THR A 513 -24.50 -17.90 -33.98
C THR A 513 -23.16 -18.64 -34.15
N LEU A 514 -22.08 -18.18 -33.52
CA LEU A 514 -20.78 -18.85 -33.56
C LEU A 514 -20.64 -19.91 -32.44
N THR A 515 -20.40 -21.17 -32.81
CA THR A 515 -20.15 -22.32 -31.91
C THR A 515 -18.76 -22.93 -32.15
N PHE A 516 -18.34 -23.88 -31.29
CA PHE A 516 -16.95 -24.33 -31.18
C PHE A 516 -16.78 -25.85 -31.25
N GLU A 517 -16.30 -26.35 -32.39
CA GLU A 517 -15.99 -27.78 -32.61
C GLU A 517 -14.49 -28.06 -32.84
N SER A 518 -13.63 -27.03 -32.88
CA SER A 518 -12.19 -27.13 -33.20
C SER A 518 -11.39 -25.89 -32.75
N GLU A 519 -10.09 -25.82 -33.08
CA GLU A 519 -9.26 -24.63 -32.83
C GLU A 519 -9.79 -23.44 -33.66
N VAL A 520 -9.97 -22.28 -33.03
CA VAL A 520 -10.45 -21.04 -33.65
C VAL A 520 -9.47 -19.93 -33.31
N ASP A 521 -9.02 -19.15 -34.31
CA ASP A 521 -8.15 -17.97 -34.15
C ASP A 521 -8.53 -16.91 -35.19
N ARG A 522 -9.67 -16.24 -34.99
CA ARG A 522 -10.33 -15.38 -35.99
C ARG A 522 -10.38 -13.92 -35.57
N VAL A 523 -10.18 -13.01 -36.52
CA VAL A 523 -10.37 -11.56 -36.32
C VAL A 523 -11.55 -11.09 -37.17
N TYR A 524 -12.71 -10.94 -36.55
CA TYR A 524 -13.95 -10.40 -37.12
C TYR A 524 -13.83 -8.87 -37.28
N LEU A 525 -14.22 -8.35 -38.44
CA LEU A 525 -13.89 -7.00 -38.89
C LEU A 525 -15.08 -6.03 -38.81
N SER A 526 -14.84 -4.81 -38.31
CA SER A 526 -15.86 -3.72 -38.30
C SER A 526 -17.20 -4.12 -37.65
N SER A 527 -17.12 -4.99 -36.65
CA SER A 527 -18.21 -5.51 -35.81
C SER A 527 -19.00 -4.44 -35.03
N SER A 528 -20.26 -4.75 -34.72
CA SER A 528 -21.14 -3.96 -33.85
C SER A 528 -20.48 -3.64 -32.50
N ASP A 529 -20.82 -2.50 -31.89
CA ASP A 529 -20.26 -2.06 -30.59
C ASP A 529 -20.77 -2.88 -29.38
N VAL A 530 -21.57 -3.92 -29.63
CA VAL A 530 -22.01 -4.91 -28.64
C VAL A 530 -21.84 -6.32 -29.20
N VAL A 531 -21.19 -7.20 -28.43
CA VAL A 531 -21.07 -8.65 -28.66
C VAL A 531 -21.51 -9.38 -27.40
N ALA A 532 -22.12 -10.57 -27.54
CA ALA A 532 -22.64 -11.36 -26.44
C ALA A 532 -22.03 -12.78 -26.46
N VAL A 533 -21.57 -13.27 -25.31
CA VAL A 533 -21.12 -14.66 -25.15
C VAL A 533 -22.07 -15.36 -24.19
N PHE A 534 -22.82 -16.35 -24.68
CA PHE A 534 -23.79 -17.11 -23.90
C PHE A 534 -23.12 -18.36 -23.33
N ASP A 535 -23.36 -18.61 -22.04
CA ASP A 535 -22.93 -19.80 -21.29
C ASP A 535 -24.20 -20.49 -20.78
N HIS A 536 -24.59 -21.56 -21.47
CA HIS A 536 -25.90 -22.19 -21.26
C HIS A 536 -25.98 -23.01 -19.98
N GLU A 537 -24.93 -23.73 -19.61
CA GLU A 537 -24.90 -24.53 -18.38
C GLU A 537 -25.04 -23.63 -17.12
N ARG A 538 -24.33 -22.49 -17.08
CA ARG A 538 -24.41 -21.53 -15.96
C ARG A 538 -25.50 -20.46 -16.15
N LYS A 539 -26.26 -20.50 -17.24
CA LYS A 539 -27.39 -19.59 -17.54
C LYS A 539 -27.03 -18.11 -17.42
N ARG A 540 -25.95 -17.71 -18.07
CA ARG A 540 -25.41 -16.34 -18.02
C ARG A 540 -24.89 -15.91 -19.38
N THR A 541 -24.98 -14.61 -19.64
CA THR A 541 -24.43 -13.99 -20.85
C THR A 541 -23.41 -12.92 -20.45
N PHE A 542 -22.20 -13.02 -20.98
CA PHE A 542 -21.21 -11.94 -20.94
C PHE A 542 -21.55 -10.93 -22.04
N MET A 543 -21.90 -9.72 -21.64
CA MET A 543 -22.19 -8.61 -22.53
C MET A 543 -20.95 -7.72 -22.65
N ILE A 544 -20.34 -7.75 -23.84
CA ILE A 544 -19.13 -7.02 -24.21
C ILE A 544 -19.57 -5.77 -24.97
N ARG A 545 -19.33 -4.58 -24.40
CA ARG A 545 -19.51 -3.30 -25.10
C ARG A 545 -18.16 -2.67 -25.39
N LYS A 546 -18.00 -2.10 -26.59
CA LYS A 546 -16.72 -1.59 -27.08
C LYS A 546 -16.88 -0.24 -27.79
N GLU A 547 -15.87 0.62 -27.68
CA GLU A 547 -15.85 1.96 -28.27
C GLU A 547 -14.43 2.26 -28.76
N GLY A 548 -14.29 2.81 -29.98
CA GLY A 548 -12.97 3.01 -30.61
C GLY A 548 -12.27 1.71 -31.06
N LEU A 549 -12.95 0.58 -30.92
CA LEU A 549 -12.48 -0.79 -31.19
C LEU A 549 -13.40 -1.42 -32.25
N PRO A 550 -13.08 -1.33 -33.55
CA PRO A 550 -13.95 -1.83 -34.62
C PRO A 550 -13.93 -3.36 -34.76
N ASP A 551 -12.84 -4.02 -34.35
CA ASP A 551 -12.58 -5.43 -34.65
C ASP A 551 -12.77 -6.29 -33.38
N VAL A 552 -13.10 -7.56 -33.56
CA VAL A 552 -13.25 -8.54 -32.47
C VAL A 552 -12.42 -9.77 -32.77
N VAL A 553 -11.61 -10.22 -31.80
CA VAL A 553 -10.90 -11.51 -31.92
C VAL A 553 -11.69 -12.57 -31.20
N VAL A 554 -11.89 -13.74 -31.81
CA VAL A 554 -12.37 -14.94 -31.12
C VAL A 554 -11.26 -15.98 -31.16
N TRP A 555 -10.84 -16.48 -29.99
CA TRP A 555 -9.81 -17.50 -29.88
C TRP A 555 -10.15 -18.59 -28.85
N ASN A 556 -10.06 -19.85 -29.30
CA ASN A 556 -9.95 -21.02 -28.44
C ASN A 556 -8.83 -21.94 -28.97
N PRO A 557 -7.84 -22.34 -28.14
CA PRO A 557 -6.71 -23.16 -28.58
C PRO A 557 -7.09 -24.60 -28.99
N TRP A 558 -8.19 -25.15 -28.48
CA TRP A 558 -8.51 -26.58 -28.58
C TRP A 558 -7.41 -27.50 -28.03
N GLU A 559 -7.61 -28.81 -28.15
CA GLU A 559 -6.76 -29.84 -27.53
C GLU A 559 -5.28 -29.73 -27.94
N LYS A 560 -5.00 -29.68 -29.25
CA LYS A 560 -3.63 -29.79 -29.80
C LYS A 560 -2.75 -28.60 -29.43
N LYS A 561 -3.29 -27.37 -29.48
CA LYS A 561 -2.54 -26.16 -29.11
C LYS A 561 -2.33 -26.09 -27.61
N SER A 562 -3.34 -26.47 -26.82
CA SER A 562 -3.27 -26.51 -25.34
C SER A 562 -2.12 -27.39 -24.85
N LYS A 563 -2.01 -28.60 -25.40
CA LYS A 563 -0.93 -29.56 -25.09
C LYS A 563 0.47 -29.10 -25.55
N SER A 564 0.55 -28.04 -26.37
CA SER A 564 1.83 -27.41 -26.78
C SER A 564 2.25 -26.20 -25.93
N MET A 565 1.35 -25.65 -25.10
CA MET A 565 1.60 -24.44 -24.31
C MET A 565 2.03 -24.81 -22.88
N VAL A 566 3.30 -24.59 -22.55
CA VAL A 566 3.89 -24.95 -21.25
C VAL A 566 3.25 -24.23 -20.05
N ASP A 567 2.66 -23.06 -20.28
CA ASP A 567 1.99 -22.20 -19.31
C ASP A 567 0.45 -22.36 -19.30
N PHE A 568 -0.07 -23.41 -19.94
CA PHE A 568 -1.50 -23.71 -20.09
C PHE A 568 -1.82 -25.18 -19.78
N GLY A 569 -2.98 -25.47 -19.20
CA GLY A 569 -3.42 -26.84 -18.90
C GLY A 569 -3.98 -27.57 -20.12
N ASP A 570 -3.61 -28.83 -20.28
CA ASP A 570 -3.86 -29.67 -21.47
C ASP A 570 -5.33 -29.71 -21.91
N GLU A 571 -6.25 -29.67 -20.94
CA GLU A 571 -7.70 -29.74 -21.12
C GLU A 571 -8.42 -28.42 -20.75
N GLU A 572 -7.67 -27.37 -20.35
CA GLU A 572 -8.25 -26.09 -19.87
C GLU A 572 -8.96 -25.28 -20.96
N TYR A 573 -8.76 -25.63 -22.24
CA TYR A 573 -9.46 -25.02 -23.37
C TYR A 573 -10.98 -25.17 -23.29
N LYS A 574 -11.48 -26.16 -22.56
CA LYS A 574 -12.92 -26.36 -22.30
C LYS A 574 -13.50 -25.27 -21.40
N GLN A 575 -12.69 -24.72 -20.50
CA GLN A 575 -13.15 -23.79 -19.45
C GLN A 575 -12.84 -22.32 -19.76
N MET A 576 -12.43 -22.04 -21.01
CA MET A 576 -12.06 -20.69 -21.46
C MET A 576 -12.56 -20.38 -22.87
N LEU A 577 -12.86 -19.10 -23.11
CA LEU A 577 -12.98 -18.54 -24.45
C LEU A 577 -12.40 -17.12 -24.43
N CYS A 578 -11.61 -16.77 -25.45
CA CYS A 578 -11.20 -15.38 -25.64
C CYS A 578 -12.14 -14.69 -26.63
N VAL A 579 -12.74 -13.56 -26.22
CA VAL A 579 -13.48 -12.66 -27.10
C VAL A 579 -13.00 -11.23 -26.84
N ASP A 580 -12.12 -10.73 -27.71
CA ASP A 580 -11.33 -9.53 -27.48
C ASP A 580 -11.98 -8.31 -28.15
N GLY A 581 -12.09 -7.17 -27.45
CA GLY A 581 -12.32 -5.88 -28.10
C GLY A 581 -11.02 -5.32 -28.67
N ALA A 582 -10.99 -5.02 -29.98
CA ALA A 582 -9.73 -4.73 -30.68
C ALA A 582 -9.82 -3.68 -31.82
N ALA A 583 -8.65 -3.22 -32.26
CA ALA A 583 -8.43 -2.42 -33.46
C ALA A 583 -7.16 -2.95 -34.15
N ILE A 584 -7.35 -3.75 -35.20
CA ILE A 584 -6.32 -4.64 -35.75
C ILE A 584 -6.13 -4.44 -37.26
N GLU A 585 -7.22 -4.44 -38.03
CA GLU A 585 -7.15 -4.40 -39.50
C GLU A 585 -6.82 -3.00 -39.99
N LYS A 586 -7.50 -1.99 -39.45
CA LYS A 586 -7.19 -0.58 -39.68
C LYS A 586 -6.36 -0.06 -38.51
N SER A 587 -5.04 -0.04 -38.70
CA SER A 587 -4.11 0.48 -37.68
C SER A 587 -4.40 1.94 -37.36
N ILE A 588 -4.59 2.23 -36.07
CA ILE A 588 -4.81 3.58 -35.54
C ILE A 588 -3.55 4.40 -35.80
N THR A 589 -3.69 5.62 -36.32
CA THR A 589 -2.55 6.50 -36.61
C THR A 589 -2.74 7.85 -35.93
N LEU A 590 -1.75 8.27 -35.14
CA LEU A 590 -1.76 9.52 -34.38
C LEU A 590 -0.68 10.48 -34.87
N LYS A 591 -1.03 11.72 -35.16
CA LYS A 591 -0.08 12.82 -35.41
C LYS A 591 0.48 13.34 -34.07
N PRO A 592 1.61 14.09 -34.08
CA PRO A 592 2.16 14.70 -32.86
C PRO A 592 1.12 15.45 -32.03
N GLY A 593 1.02 15.13 -30.75
CA GLY A 593 0.09 15.74 -29.79
C GLY A 593 -1.32 15.12 -29.73
N GLU A 594 -1.74 14.36 -30.75
CA GLU A 594 -3.05 13.68 -30.82
C GLU A 594 -3.14 12.52 -29.80
N GLU A 595 -4.35 12.24 -29.34
CA GLU A 595 -4.69 11.16 -28.41
C GLU A 595 -5.83 10.30 -28.99
N TRP A 596 -5.70 8.98 -28.90
CA TRP A 596 -6.77 8.02 -29.20
C TRP A 596 -7.33 7.45 -27.89
N THR A 597 -8.63 7.20 -27.87
CA THR A 597 -9.36 6.58 -26.76
C THR A 597 -10.02 5.28 -27.22
N GLY A 598 -9.93 4.23 -26.41
CA GLY A 598 -10.65 2.98 -26.63
C GLY A 598 -11.17 2.38 -25.33
N ARG A 599 -12.49 2.14 -25.30
CA ARG A 599 -13.25 1.69 -24.11
C ARG A 599 -13.73 0.27 -24.31
N LEU A 600 -13.53 -0.59 -23.31
CA LEU A 600 -14.12 -1.91 -23.20
C LEU A 600 -14.93 -1.94 -21.91
N GLU A 601 -16.22 -2.28 -21.98
CA GLU A 601 -17.07 -2.48 -20.80
C GLU A 601 -17.64 -3.90 -20.82
N LEU A 602 -17.24 -4.69 -19.83
CA LEU A 602 -17.68 -6.06 -19.62
C LEU A 602 -18.75 -6.07 -18.54
N SER A 603 -19.85 -6.77 -18.81
CA SER A 603 -20.98 -6.93 -17.89
C SER A 603 -21.52 -8.35 -17.97
N ILE A 604 -22.16 -8.83 -16.91
CA ILE A 604 -22.81 -10.14 -16.86
C ILE A 604 -24.31 -9.93 -16.66
N VAL A 605 -25.12 -10.66 -17.42
CA VAL A 605 -26.58 -10.73 -17.23
C VAL A 605 -27.02 -12.20 -17.09
N PRO A 606 -28.05 -12.51 -16.29
CA PRO A 606 -28.68 -13.83 -16.32
C PRO A 606 -29.27 -14.10 -17.70
N SER A 607 -29.11 -15.32 -18.21
CA SER A 607 -29.84 -15.80 -19.38
C SER A 607 -31.21 -16.35 -18.93
N SER A 608 -32.27 -16.01 -19.67
CA SER A 608 -33.65 -16.45 -19.44
C SER A 608 -33.86 -17.95 -19.64
#